data_AF-A0A7R9MUH1-F1
#
_entry.id   AF-A0A7R9MUH1-F1
#
_cell.length_a   1.000
_cell.length_b   1.000
_cell.length_c   1.000
_cell.angle_alpha   90.00
_cell.angle_beta   90.00
_cell.angle_gamma   90.00
#
_symmetry.space_group_name_H-M   'P 1'
#
loop_
_entity.id
_entity.type
_entity.pdbx_description
1 polymer ?
#
loop_
_entity_poly.entity_id
_entity_poly.type
_entity_poly.pdbx_seq_one_letter_code
_entity_poly.pdbx_strand_id
1 'polypeptide(L)' 'IPVTYPTTAPEIAIPELDGKTAKMYRGGKICTSDHFKPLWARNVPKFGISHAMALGLGPWLAVEVPDLIARGIVKEKQNQ' A
#
# COMPACT_ATOMS: atom_id res chain seq x y z
N ILE A 1 -5.60 5.52 11.83
CA ILE A 1 -6.95 5.24 11.29
C ILE A 1 -7.69 6.58 11.18
N PRO A 2 -8.28 6.93 10.02
CA PRO A 2 -8.99 8.21 9.87
C PRO A 2 -10.30 8.23 10.67
N VAL A 3 -10.74 9.42 11.08
CA VAL A 3 -12.02 9.61 11.81
C VAL A 3 -13.21 9.12 11.00
N THR A 4 -13.09 9.14 9.68
CA THR A 4 -14.12 8.69 8.73
C THR A 4 -14.03 7.20 8.40
N TYR A 5 -13.20 6.41 9.09
CA TYR A 5 -13.17 4.95 8.93
C TYR A 5 -14.46 4.31 9.49
N PRO A 6 -15.07 3.31 8.81
CA PRO A 6 -14.59 2.59 7.62
C PRO A 6 -14.98 3.22 6.27
N THR A 7 -15.73 4.32 6.26
CA THR A 7 -16.13 5.02 5.03
C THR A 7 -14.93 5.41 4.17
N THR A 8 -13.86 5.89 4.80
CA THR A 8 -12.57 6.14 4.14
C THR A 8 -11.59 5.02 4.47
N ALA A 9 -10.95 4.46 3.44
CA ALA A 9 -9.88 3.48 3.60
C ALA A 9 -8.70 4.10 4.39
N PRO A 10 -8.01 3.31 5.25
CA PRO A 10 -6.80 3.78 5.90
C PRO A 10 -5.66 3.92 4.90
N GLU A 11 -4.82 4.94 5.07
CA GLU A 11 -3.59 5.10 4.30
C GLU A 11 -2.49 4.23 4.89
N ILE A 12 -1.91 3.36 4.07
CA ILE A 12 -0.81 2.48 4.46
C ILE A 12 0.50 3.20 4.13
N ALA A 13 1.40 3.27 5.10
CA ALA A 13 2.69 3.92 4.94
C ALA A 13 3.85 2.95 5.23
N ILE A 14 4.85 2.96 4.36
CA ILE A 14 6.12 2.23 4.49
C ILE A 14 7.26 3.27 4.39
N PRO A 15 7.64 3.92 5.51
CA PRO A 15 8.60 5.03 5.48
C PRO A 15 9.99 4.61 4.96
N GLU A 16 10.38 3.36 5.11
CA GLU A 16 11.66 2.83 4.62
C GLU A 16 11.81 2.87 3.10
N LEU A 17 10.69 2.93 2.37
CA LEU A 17 10.64 2.97 0.91
C LEU A 17 10.47 4.39 0.35
N ASP A 18 10.44 5.43 1.20
CA ASP A 18 10.12 6.79 0.77
C ASP A 18 11.19 7.34 -0.19
N GLY A 19 10.72 7.87 -1.32
CA GLY A 19 11.59 8.33 -2.41
C GLY A 19 12.28 7.25 -3.24
N LYS A 20 12.05 5.95 -2.96
CA LYS A 20 12.68 4.83 -3.69
C LYS A 20 11.84 4.28 -4.86
N THR A 21 10.54 4.58 -4.87
CA THR A 21 9.61 4.24 -5.95
C THR A 21 8.76 5.45 -6.34
N ALA A 22 8.34 5.51 -7.61
CA ALA A 22 7.41 6.52 -8.12
C ALA A 22 5.95 6.28 -7.68
N LYS A 23 5.59 5.07 -7.23
CA LYS A 23 4.23 4.72 -6.75
C LYS A 23 4.08 4.97 -5.26
N MET A 24 4.54 6.12 -4.82
CA MET A 24 4.52 6.51 -3.42
C MET A 24 4.30 8.02 -3.28
N TYR A 25 3.44 8.40 -2.36
CA TYR A 25 3.22 9.78 -1.96
C TYR A 25 4.18 10.16 -0.83
N ARG A 26 4.37 11.47 -0.66
CA ARG A 26 5.24 12.06 0.36
C ARG A 26 4.98 11.46 1.75
N GLY A 27 6.05 11.09 2.44
CA GLY A 27 6.00 10.65 3.81
C GLY A 27 5.61 9.17 3.96
N GLY A 28 6.00 8.32 3.03
CA GLY A 28 5.83 6.88 3.22
C GLY A 28 4.59 6.27 2.59
N LYS A 29 3.64 7.05 2.07
CA LYS A 29 2.29 6.54 1.78
C LYS A 29 2.24 5.84 0.43
N ILE A 30 1.72 4.61 0.38
CA ILE A 30 1.63 3.87 -0.88
C ILE A 30 0.60 4.50 -1.82
N CYS A 31 0.92 4.60 -3.11
CA CYS A 31 -0.06 4.95 -4.13
C CYS A 31 -0.89 3.73 -4.46
N THR A 32 -2.12 3.66 -3.93
CA THR A 32 -3.09 2.63 -4.34
C THR A 32 -3.54 2.86 -5.78
N SER A 33 -3.99 1.80 -6.46
CA SER A 33 -4.52 1.91 -7.82
C SER A 33 -5.80 2.73 -7.85
N ASP A 34 -6.08 3.39 -8.98
CA ASP A 34 -7.32 4.15 -9.16
C ASP A 34 -8.57 3.29 -9.01
N HIS A 35 -8.44 1.98 -9.23
CA HIS A 35 -9.50 0.97 -9.04
C HIS A 35 -9.82 0.68 -7.56
N PHE A 36 -8.89 0.96 -6.63
CA PHE A 36 -9.07 0.63 -5.21
C PHE A 36 -10.12 1.52 -4.54
N LYS A 37 -10.13 2.83 -4.83
CA LYS A 37 -11.09 3.79 -4.26
C LYS A 37 -12.56 3.43 -4.58
N PRO A 38 -12.96 3.20 -5.84
CA PRO A 38 -14.34 2.80 -6.16
C PRO A 38 -14.67 1.39 -5.63
N LEU A 39 -13.71 0.47 -5.59
CA LEU A 39 -13.91 -0.86 -5.00
C LEU A 39 -14.20 -0.77 -3.50
N TRP A 40 -13.46 0.07 -2.77
CA TRP A 40 -13.69 0.32 -1.35
C TRP A 40 -15.07 0.94 -1.12
N ALA A 41 -15.37 2.04 -1.84
CA ALA A 41 -16.63 2.76 -1.69
C ALA A 41 -17.88 1.88 -1.90
N ARG A 42 -17.83 0.93 -2.84
CA ARG A 42 -18.93 -0.02 -3.10
C ARG A 42 -19.14 -1.07 -2.01
N ASN A 43 -18.12 -1.33 -1.18
CA ASN A 43 -18.14 -2.41 -0.18
C ASN A 43 -18.12 -1.92 1.27
N VAL A 44 -18.06 -0.61 1.52
CA VAL A 44 -18.32 -0.03 2.84
C VAL A 44 -19.74 -0.39 3.29
N PRO A 45 -19.97 -0.78 4.56
CA PRO A 45 -19.02 -0.87 5.67
C PRO A 45 -18.44 -2.29 5.91
N LYS A 46 -18.56 -3.21 4.95
CA LYS A 46 -18.11 -4.61 5.11
C LYS A 46 -16.59 -4.75 5.09
N PHE A 47 -15.89 -3.84 4.41
CA PHE A 47 -14.44 -3.85 4.32
C PHE A 47 -13.79 -3.25 5.58
N GLY A 48 -12.64 -3.83 5.93
CA GLY A 48 -11.85 -3.43 7.09
C GLY A 48 -10.35 -3.50 6.84
N ILE A 49 -9.55 -3.49 7.92
CA ILE A 49 -8.08 -3.45 7.83
C ILE A 49 -7.52 -4.64 7.04
N SER A 50 -8.03 -5.85 7.26
CA SER A 50 -7.62 -7.05 6.51
C SER A 50 -7.80 -6.88 5.00
N HIS A 51 -8.91 -6.28 4.58
CA HIS A 51 -9.20 -6.00 3.18
C HIS A 51 -8.29 -4.90 2.63
N ALA A 52 -7.97 -3.87 3.42
CA ALA A 52 -7.01 -2.84 3.02
C ALA A 52 -5.61 -3.44 2.79
N MET A 53 -5.18 -4.40 3.62
CA MET A 53 -3.90 -5.10 3.43
C MET A 53 -3.94 -6.03 2.20
N ALA A 54 -4.99 -6.84 2.06
CA ALA A 54 -5.09 -7.81 0.97
C ALA A 54 -5.28 -7.16 -0.41
N LEU A 55 -6.09 -6.10 -0.50
CA LEU A 55 -6.47 -5.47 -1.78
C LEU A 55 -5.68 -4.20 -2.10
N GLY A 56 -5.12 -3.52 -1.09
CA GLY A 56 -4.30 -2.32 -1.27
C GLY A 56 -2.81 -2.65 -1.26
N LEU A 57 -2.31 -3.15 -0.13
CA LEU A 57 -0.89 -3.42 0.07
C LEU A 57 -0.38 -4.61 -0.76
N GLY A 58 -1.12 -5.72 -0.80
CA GLY A 58 -0.70 -6.94 -1.51
C GLY A 58 -0.36 -6.69 -2.99
N PRO A 59 -1.30 -6.15 -3.79
CA PRO A 59 -1.03 -5.85 -5.20
C PRO A 59 0.07 -4.80 -5.39
N TRP A 60 0.21 -3.85 -4.48
CA TRP A 60 1.28 -2.86 -4.53
C TRP A 60 2.66 -3.50 -4.34
N LEU A 61 2.81 -4.37 -3.32
CA LEU A 61 4.05 -5.11 -3.08
C LEU A 61 4.41 -6.01 -4.27
N ALA A 62 3.42 -6.65 -4.89
CA ALA A 62 3.64 -7.52 -6.05
C ALA A 62 4.24 -6.79 -7.26
N VAL A 63 3.98 -5.48 -7.40
CA VAL A 63 4.50 -4.66 -8.51
C VAL A 63 5.80 -3.96 -8.12
N GLU A 64 5.83 -3.35 -6.94
CA GLU A 64 6.95 -2.47 -6.54
C GLU A 64 8.16 -3.23 -5.98
N VAL A 65 7.96 -4.34 -5.26
CA VAL A 65 9.08 -5.08 -4.68
C VAL A 65 10.01 -5.66 -5.76
N PRO A 66 9.52 -6.27 -6.86
CA PRO A 66 10.39 -6.74 -7.94
C PRO A 66 11.21 -5.61 -8.60
N ASP A 67 10.61 -4.44 -8.83
CA ASP A 67 11.32 -3.28 -9.39
C ASP A 67 12.40 -2.77 -8.43
N LEU A 68 12.10 -2.69 -7.14
CA LEU A 68 13.06 -2.29 -6.11
C LEU A 68 14.23 -3.26 -5.95
N ILE A 69 13.98 -4.56 -6.11
CA ILE A 69 15.02 -5.61 -6.12
C ILE A 69 15.87 -5.50 -7.39
N ALA A 70 15.25 -5.32 -8.56
CA ALA A 70 15.96 -5.18 -9.83
C ALA A 70 16.89 -3.94 -9.86
N ARG A 71 16.49 -2.86 -9.18
CA ARG A 71 17.32 -1.66 -8.99
C ARG A 71 18.39 -1.80 -7.90
N GLY A 72 18.38 -2.90 -7.14
CA GLY A 72 19.31 -3.14 -6.04
C GLY A 72 19.10 -2.25 -4.81
N ILE A 73 17.95 -1.58 -4.71
CA ILE A 73 17.62 -0.67 -3.60
C ILE A 73 17.17 -1.47 -2.37
N VAL A 74 16.44 -2.56 -2.59
CA VAL A 74 15.99 -3.50 -1.55
C VAL A 74 16.80 -4.77 -1.68
N LYS A 75 17.35 -5.23 -0.55
CA LYS A 75 18.00 -6.53 -0.42
C LYS A 75 17.16 -7.39 0.49
N GLU A 76 17.22 -8.70 0.27
CA GLU A 76 16.66 -9.65 1.22
C GLU A 76 17.25 -9.38 2.60
N LYS A 77 16.37 -9.25 3.59
CA LYS A 77 16.81 -9.23 4.98
C LYS A 77 17.24 -10.66 5.32
N GLN A 78 18.54 -10.91 5.30
CA GLN A 78 19.12 -12.12 5.89
C GLN A 78 18.88 -12.06 7.40
N ASN A 79 17.73 -12.57 7.83
CA ASN A 79 17.46 -12.90 9.20
C ASN A 79 17.34 -14.42 9.25
N GLN A 80 18.36 -15.04 9.85
CA GLN A 80 18.33 -16.41 10.34
C GLN A 80 17.15 -16.61 11.31
#